data_AF-J2PL35-F1
#
_entry.id   AF-J2PL35-F1
#
_cell.length_a   1.000
_cell.length_b   1.000
_cell.length_c   1.000
_cell.angle_alpha   90.00
_cell.angle_beta   90.00
_cell.angle_gamma   90.00
#
_symmetry.space_group_name_H-M   'P 1'
#
loop_
_entity.id
_entity.type
_entity.pdbx_description
1 polymer ?
#
loop_
_entity_poly.entity_id
_entity_poly.type
_entity_poly.pdbx_seq_one_letter_code
_entity_poly.pdbx_strand_id
1 'polypeptide(L)'
;MKDVLMKRLKTFLHREDNRTLVGIPASQEEIAEAQQQLNVNFHEDYVHFIRTFGGAFAGLAVYAFSNGSSLGNETVVDLTLGFREQFMEPPFAEVLQTSYVISMDGSGDPILINPAGKVFICYHDTGEIKLLADSFEVLIEENFYEW
;
A
#
# COMPACT_ATOMS: atom_id res chain seq x y z
N MET A 1 8.89 -10.86 -1.11
CA MET A 1 7.74 -11.39 -0.35
C MET A 1 7.73 -12.90 -0.54
N LYS A 2 7.59 -13.70 0.53
CA LYS A 2 7.67 -15.16 0.48
C LYS A 2 6.67 -15.75 -0.52
N ASP A 3 7.15 -16.71 -1.31
CA ASP A 3 6.33 -17.44 -2.29
C ASP A 3 5.08 -18.10 -1.68
N VAL A 4 5.20 -18.59 -0.43
CA VAL A 4 4.08 -19.22 0.28
C VAL A 4 2.95 -18.23 0.52
N LEU A 5 3.26 -17.00 0.95
CA LEU A 5 2.26 -15.95 1.15
C LEU A 5 1.62 -15.53 -0.18
N MET A 6 2.45 -15.30 -1.21
CA MET A 6 1.97 -14.94 -2.55
C MET A 6 1.04 -16.01 -3.13
N LYS A 7 1.33 -17.28 -2.89
CA LYS A 7 0.47 -18.39 -3.32
C LYS A 7 -0.88 -18.38 -2.58
N ARG A 8 -0.89 -18.15 -1.26
CA ARG A 8 -2.13 -18.03 -0.47
C ARG A 8 -2.99 -16.88 -0.97
N LEU A 9 -2.41 -15.69 -1.13
CA LEU A 9 -3.08 -14.52 -1.70
C LEU A 9 -3.64 -14.81 -3.09
N LYS A 10 -2.86 -15.42 -3.96
CA LYS A 10 -3.28 -15.78 -5.32
C LYS A 10 -4.45 -16.76 -5.34
N THR A 11 -4.45 -17.74 -4.43
CA THR A 11 -5.57 -18.69 -4.30
C THR A 11 -6.82 -17.99 -3.79
N PHE A 12 -6.70 -17.07 -2.82
CA PHE A 12 -7.83 -16.34 -2.26
C PHE A 12 -8.43 -15.31 -3.24
N LEU A 13 -7.60 -14.46 -3.85
CA LEU A 13 -8.04 -13.35 -4.70
C LEU A 13 -8.62 -13.79 -6.05
N HIS A 14 -8.22 -14.96 -6.55
CA HIS A 14 -8.74 -15.49 -7.82
C HIS A 14 -9.97 -16.40 -7.67
N ARG A 15 -10.52 -16.54 -6.46
CA ARG A 15 -11.84 -17.16 -6.31
C ARG A 15 -12.91 -16.28 -6.98
N GLU A 16 -13.98 -16.91 -7.45
CA GLU A 16 -15.02 -16.20 -8.22
C GLU A 16 -15.75 -15.12 -7.40
N ASP A 17 -15.97 -15.38 -6.13
CA ASP A 17 -16.57 -14.48 -5.15
C ASP A 17 -15.66 -13.28 -4.78
N ASN A 18 -14.35 -13.41 -4.98
CA ASN A 18 -13.36 -12.40 -4.60
C ASN A 18 -12.84 -11.55 -5.77
N ARG A 19 -13.41 -11.69 -6.98
CA ARG A 19 -12.90 -10.99 -8.18
C ARG A 19 -12.94 -9.46 -8.07
N THR A 20 -13.81 -8.89 -7.25
CA THR A 20 -13.87 -7.43 -7.04
C THR A 20 -12.79 -6.92 -6.08
N LEU A 21 -12.08 -7.82 -5.40
CA LEU A 21 -11.03 -7.49 -4.44
C LEU A 21 -9.64 -7.39 -5.06
N VAL A 22 -9.50 -7.68 -6.36
CA VAL A 22 -8.22 -7.70 -7.07
C VAL A 22 -8.29 -6.79 -8.29
N GLY A 23 -7.23 -6.01 -8.49
CA GLY A 23 -7.10 -5.08 -9.60
C GLY A 23 -6.38 -5.70 -10.80
N ILE A 24 -5.75 -4.83 -11.60
CA ILE A 24 -4.94 -5.23 -12.75
C ILE A 24 -3.46 -5.13 -12.37
N PRO A 25 -2.65 -6.18 -12.65
CA PRO A 25 -1.21 -6.16 -12.42
C PRO A 25 -0.51 -4.93 -12.98
N ALA A 26 0.30 -4.28 -12.14
CA ALA A 26 1.10 -3.12 -12.50
C ALA A 26 2.18 -3.46 -13.53
N SER A 27 2.33 -2.59 -14.52
CA SER A 27 3.43 -2.57 -15.48
C SER A 27 4.72 -1.99 -14.88
N GLN A 28 5.85 -2.24 -15.54
CA GLN A 28 7.12 -1.67 -15.10
C GLN A 28 7.16 -0.15 -15.33
N GLU A 29 6.48 0.31 -16.38
CA GLU A 29 6.32 1.70 -16.77
C GLU A 29 5.55 2.49 -15.72
N GLU A 30 4.37 2.01 -15.28
CA GLU A 30 3.59 2.66 -14.22
C GLU A 30 4.39 2.78 -12.92
N ILE A 31 5.14 1.73 -12.55
CA ILE A 31 5.99 1.74 -11.36
C ILE A 31 7.11 2.79 -11.50
N ALA A 32 7.78 2.84 -12.65
CA ALA A 32 8.87 3.78 -12.89
C ALA A 32 8.37 5.24 -12.87
N GLU A 33 7.25 5.51 -13.53
CA GLU A 33 6.61 6.84 -13.55
C GLU A 33 6.20 7.28 -12.14
N ALA A 34 5.56 6.40 -11.37
CA ALA A 34 5.14 6.70 -10.00
C ALA A 34 6.32 6.97 -9.07
N GLN A 35 7.38 6.15 -9.12
CA GLN A 35 8.60 6.39 -8.34
C GLN A 35 9.26 7.72 -8.70
N GLN A 36 9.28 8.06 -9.99
CA GLN A 36 9.81 9.35 -10.45
C GLN A 36 8.96 10.52 -9.93
N GLN A 37 7.63 10.44 -10.08
CA GLN A 37 6.71 11.50 -9.66
C GLN A 37 6.73 11.73 -8.15
N LEU A 38 6.81 10.64 -7.37
CA LEU A 38 6.85 10.70 -5.91
C LEU A 38 8.25 10.95 -5.36
N ASN A 39 9.29 10.85 -6.18
CA ASN A 39 10.70 10.90 -5.80
C ASN A 39 11.06 9.90 -4.67
N VAL A 40 10.57 8.67 -4.80
CA VAL A 40 10.83 7.55 -3.87
C VAL A 40 11.06 6.25 -4.63
N ASN A 41 11.68 5.28 -3.98
CA ASN A 41 11.77 3.91 -4.51
C ASN A 41 10.77 3.01 -3.78
N PHE A 42 9.99 2.23 -4.54
CA PHE A 42 9.09 1.26 -3.97
C PHE A 42 9.86 0.02 -3.50
N HIS A 43 9.51 -0.46 -2.31
CA HIS A 43 10.10 -1.66 -1.73
C HIS A 43 9.77 -2.89 -2.57
N GLU A 44 10.71 -3.83 -2.68
CA GLU A 44 10.60 -5.01 -3.56
C GLU A 44 9.37 -5.87 -3.26
N ASP A 45 8.98 -5.99 -1.99
CA ASP A 45 7.76 -6.73 -1.59
C ASP A 45 6.49 -6.10 -2.16
N TYR A 46 6.41 -4.78 -2.07
CA TYR A 46 5.27 -4.04 -2.59
C TYR A 46 5.24 -4.11 -4.13
N VAL A 47 6.40 -3.96 -4.78
CA VAL A 47 6.54 -4.14 -6.23
C VAL A 47 6.10 -5.55 -6.65
N HIS A 48 6.54 -6.59 -5.95
CA HIS A 48 6.16 -7.98 -6.26
C HIS A 48 4.65 -8.19 -6.13
N PHE A 49 4.04 -7.60 -5.10
CA PHE A 49 2.60 -7.65 -4.87
C PHE A 49 1.83 -6.95 -6.01
N ILE A 50 2.11 -5.69 -6.30
CA ILE A 50 1.33 -4.91 -7.27
C ILE A 50 1.53 -5.42 -8.71
N ARG A 51 2.70 -5.97 -9.04
CA ARG A 51 2.95 -6.65 -10.33
C ARG A 51 2.20 -7.98 -10.46
N THR A 52 1.64 -8.49 -9.37
CA THR A 52 0.87 -9.75 -9.37
C THR A 52 -0.64 -9.48 -9.32
N PHE A 53 -1.06 -8.44 -8.58
CA PHE A 53 -2.47 -8.24 -8.24
C PHE A 53 -3.03 -6.86 -8.60
N GLY A 54 -2.17 -5.88 -8.91
CA GLY A 54 -2.58 -4.48 -8.87
C GLY A 54 -2.89 -4.06 -7.43
N GLY A 55 -3.87 -3.16 -7.28
CA GLY A 55 -4.41 -2.82 -5.97
C GLY A 55 -5.42 -3.87 -5.55
N ALA A 56 -5.25 -4.43 -4.36
CA ALA A 56 -6.02 -5.58 -3.92
C ALA A 56 -6.22 -5.62 -2.40
N PHE A 57 -7.24 -6.36 -1.97
CA PHE A 57 -7.49 -6.61 -0.55
C PHE A 57 -6.59 -7.75 -0.03
N ALA A 58 -5.75 -7.46 0.95
CA ALA A 58 -4.84 -8.44 1.56
C ALA A 58 -4.90 -8.35 3.10
N GLY A 59 -6.13 -8.36 3.65
CA GLY A 59 -6.40 -8.06 5.07
C GLY A 59 -6.68 -6.59 5.31
N LEU A 60 -6.14 -5.73 4.44
CA LEU A 60 -6.45 -4.31 4.31
C LEU A 60 -6.47 -3.96 2.81
N ALA A 61 -7.04 -2.80 2.47
CA ALA A 61 -7.01 -2.29 1.10
C ALA A 61 -5.58 -1.85 0.75
N VAL A 62 -4.92 -2.55 -0.16
CA VAL A 62 -3.62 -2.12 -0.70
C VAL A 62 -3.87 -1.46 -2.05
N TYR A 63 -3.59 -0.16 -2.15
CA TYR A 63 -3.81 0.63 -3.36
C TYR A 63 -2.60 0.53 -4.29
N ALA A 64 -2.84 0.51 -5.60
CA ALA A 64 -1.81 0.55 -6.64
C ALA A 64 -2.24 1.50 -7.78
N PHE A 65 -2.14 1.10 -9.05
CA PHE A 65 -2.57 1.90 -10.22
C PHE A 65 -3.97 1.52 -10.68
N SER A 66 -4.24 0.21 -10.74
CA SER A 66 -5.56 -0.34 -11.00
C SER A 66 -5.95 -1.20 -9.82
N ASN A 67 -7.00 -0.79 -9.12
CA ASN A 67 -7.46 -1.45 -7.90
C ASN A 67 -8.65 -2.38 -8.20
N GLY A 68 -8.87 -3.34 -7.30
CA GLY A 68 -10.15 -4.05 -7.26
C GLY A 68 -11.30 -3.08 -7.11
N SER A 69 -12.42 -3.34 -7.81
CA SER A 69 -13.57 -2.44 -7.84
C SER A 69 -14.21 -2.18 -6.47
N SER A 70 -13.85 -2.94 -5.44
CA SER A 70 -14.27 -2.74 -4.05
C SER A 70 -13.39 -1.76 -3.24
N LEU A 71 -12.20 -1.37 -3.70
CA LEU A 71 -11.22 -0.58 -2.91
C LEU A 71 -11.28 0.94 -3.17
N GLY A 72 -11.78 1.36 -4.33
CA GLY A 72 -11.71 2.77 -4.79
C GLY A 72 -10.78 2.93 -5.98
N ASN A 73 -10.75 4.13 -6.57
CA ASN A 73 -9.98 4.42 -7.79
C ASN A 73 -8.71 5.22 -7.53
N GLU A 74 -8.51 5.66 -6.29
CA GLU A 74 -7.34 6.40 -5.86
C GLU A 74 -6.09 5.55 -6.07
N THR A 75 -5.08 6.13 -6.71
CA THR A 75 -3.81 5.43 -6.91
C THR A 75 -2.89 5.64 -5.72
N VAL A 76 -1.85 4.80 -5.60
CA VAL A 76 -0.73 5.04 -4.67
C VAL A 76 -0.13 6.44 -4.83
N VAL A 77 -0.14 6.98 -6.05
CA VAL A 77 0.34 8.34 -6.34
C VAL A 77 -0.64 9.39 -5.81
N ASP A 78 -1.93 9.25 -6.10
CA ASP A 78 -2.97 10.18 -5.65
C ASP A 78 -3.01 10.25 -4.12
N LEU A 79 -2.98 9.09 -3.46
CA LEU A 79 -2.95 9.02 -2.00
C LEU A 79 -1.69 9.70 -1.45
N THR A 80 -0.52 9.35 -1.97
CA THR A 80 0.74 9.89 -1.45
C THR A 80 0.80 11.42 -1.62
N LEU A 81 0.41 11.94 -2.78
CA LEU A 81 0.42 13.39 -3.03
C LEU A 81 -0.65 14.10 -2.20
N GLY A 82 -1.87 13.55 -2.12
CA GLY A 82 -2.95 14.12 -1.32
C GLY A 82 -2.56 14.26 0.16
N PHE A 83 -1.92 13.23 0.73
CA PHE A 83 -1.44 13.31 2.12
C PHE A 83 -0.25 14.25 2.31
N ARG A 84 0.65 14.37 1.32
CA ARG A 84 1.73 15.38 1.37
C ARG A 84 1.19 16.81 1.33
N GLU A 85 0.12 17.06 0.58
CA GLU A 85 -0.56 18.35 0.53
C GLU A 85 -1.31 18.66 1.82
N GLN A 86 -1.96 17.65 2.42
CA GLN A 86 -2.70 17.81 3.67
C GLN A 86 -1.77 18.02 4.89
N PHE A 87 -0.63 17.33 4.92
CA PHE A 87 0.27 17.30 6.07
C PHE A 87 1.64 17.89 5.73
N MET A 88 1.68 19.23 5.64
CA MET A 88 2.88 20.00 5.32
C MET A 88 3.81 20.26 6.51
N GLU A 89 3.33 20.06 7.74
CA GLU A 89 4.10 20.35 8.95
C GLU A 89 4.74 19.08 9.57
N PRO A 90 5.91 19.21 10.24
CA PRO A 90 6.50 18.11 10.99
C PRO A 90 5.61 17.60 12.15
N PRO A 91 5.71 16.32 12.53
CA PRO A 91 6.66 15.33 12.00
C PRO A 91 6.18 14.63 10.71
N PHE A 92 4.93 14.83 10.31
CA PHE A 92 4.32 14.06 9.21
C PHE A 92 4.93 14.39 7.86
N ALA A 93 5.18 15.66 7.60
CA ALA A 93 5.80 16.11 6.37
C ALA A 93 7.13 15.39 6.10
N GLU A 94 7.98 15.21 7.11
CA GLU A 94 9.29 14.59 6.95
C GLU A 94 9.18 13.12 6.52
N VAL A 95 8.25 12.38 7.12
CA VAL A 95 8.03 10.97 6.80
C VAL A 95 7.36 10.82 5.44
N LEU A 96 6.32 11.62 5.15
CA LEU A 96 5.58 11.54 3.89
C LEU A 96 6.43 11.92 2.67
N GLN A 97 7.40 12.84 2.80
CA GLN A 97 8.28 13.24 1.70
C GLN A 97 9.24 12.13 1.25
N THR A 98 9.57 11.21 2.15
CA THR A 98 10.50 10.10 1.86
C THR A 98 9.79 8.75 1.67
N SER A 99 8.48 8.72 1.90
CA SER A 99 7.66 7.50 1.91
C SER A 99 6.55 7.56 0.86
N TYR A 100 5.82 6.46 0.72
CA TYR A 100 4.62 6.37 -0.11
C TYR A 100 3.49 5.67 0.64
N VAL A 101 2.26 6.14 0.40
CA VAL A 101 1.04 5.69 1.09
C VAL A 101 0.40 4.55 0.31
N ILE A 102 0.31 3.38 0.94
CA ILE A 102 -0.22 2.15 0.32
C ILE A 102 -1.64 1.83 0.77
N SER A 103 -2.11 2.44 1.86
CA SER A 103 -3.41 2.19 2.46
C SER A 103 -3.79 3.33 3.42
N MET A 104 -4.98 3.22 3.98
CA MET A 104 -5.47 4.05 5.07
C MET A 104 -6.28 3.18 6.03
N ASP A 105 -6.33 3.57 7.29
CA ASP A 105 -7.21 2.92 8.25
C ASP A 105 -8.68 3.36 8.09
N GLY A 106 -9.57 2.85 8.94
CA GLY A 106 -10.99 3.19 8.90
C GLY A 106 -11.32 4.64 9.26
N SER A 107 -10.36 5.39 9.82
CA SER A 107 -10.47 6.80 10.17
C SER A 107 -9.84 7.71 9.11
N GLY A 108 -9.21 7.14 8.07
CA GLY A 108 -8.51 7.87 7.02
C GLY A 108 -7.05 8.20 7.35
N ASP A 109 -6.46 7.58 8.36
CA ASP A 109 -5.05 7.77 8.70
C ASP A 109 -4.15 7.01 7.70
N PRO A 110 -3.14 7.67 7.10
CA PRO A 110 -2.33 7.06 6.06
C PRO A 110 -1.43 5.96 6.62
N ILE A 111 -1.41 4.82 5.93
CA ILE A 111 -0.47 3.72 6.15
C ILE A 111 0.55 3.74 5.01
N LEU A 112 1.83 3.88 5.38
CA LEU A 112 2.92 4.18 4.45
C LEU A 112 4.11 3.24 4.62
N ILE A 113 4.85 3.05 3.52
CA ILE A 113 6.14 2.34 3.52
C ILE A 113 7.26 3.38 3.40
N ASN A 114 8.20 3.32 4.33
CA ASN A 114 9.37 4.19 4.32
C ASN A 114 10.52 3.63 3.45
N PRO A 115 11.61 4.38 3.23
CA PRO A 115 12.75 3.90 2.44
C PRO A 115 13.43 2.64 2.96
N ALA A 116 13.26 2.32 4.25
CA ALA A 116 13.80 1.11 4.86
C ALA A 116 12.86 -0.11 4.71
N GLY A 117 11.72 0.04 4.02
CA GLY A 117 10.72 -1.01 3.84
C GLY A 117 9.78 -1.22 5.01
N LYS A 118 9.90 -0.42 6.08
CA LYS A 118 9.06 -0.49 7.28
C LYS A 118 7.72 0.19 7.06
N VAL A 119 6.67 -0.35 7.69
CA VAL A 119 5.30 0.15 7.57
C VAL A 119 4.93 0.99 8.78
N PHE A 120 4.44 2.21 8.55
CA PHE A 120 3.98 3.11 9.59
C PHE A 120 2.54 3.57 9.35
N ILE A 121 1.89 4.02 10.41
CA ILE A 121 0.66 4.81 10.36
C ILE A 121 0.90 6.18 11.00
N CYS A 122 0.31 7.23 10.42
CA CYS A 122 0.34 8.58 10.98
C CYS A 122 -1.05 8.95 11.51
N TYR A 123 -1.20 9.03 12.83
CA TYR A 123 -2.47 9.36 13.47
C TYR A 123 -2.69 10.87 13.53
N HIS A 124 -3.54 11.42 12.67
CA HIS A 124 -3.73 12.87 12.55
C HIS A 124 -4.26 13.53 13.83
N ASP A 125 -5.08 12.81 14.61
CA ASP A 125 -5.64 13.33 15.86
C ASP A 125 -4.59 13.56 16.95
N THR A 126 -3.52 12.76 16.97
CA THR A 126 -2.52 12.76 18.04
C THR A 126 -1.17 13.30 17.59
N GLY A 127 -0.93 13.37 16.28
CA GLY A 127 0.39 13.67 15.71
C GLY A 127 1.40 12.53 15.89
N GLU A 128 0.95 11.34 16.31
CA GLU A 128 1.81 10.17 16.51
C GLU A 128 2.11 9.46 15.18
N ILE A 129 3.38 9.08 14.98
CA ILE A 129 3.80 8.17 13.91
C ILE A 129 4.17 6.85 14.56
N LYS A 130 3.46 5.78 14.21
CA LYS A 130 3.62 4.47 14.84
C LYS A 130 4.07 3.41 13.83
N LEU A 131 5.05 2.61 14.21
CA LEU A 131 5.45 1.41 13.45
C LEU A 131 4.32 0.37 13.55
N LEU A 132 3.79 -0.05 12.40
CA LEU A 132 2.81 -1.13 12.31
C LEU A 132 3.49 -2.48 12.08
N ALA A 133 4.48 -2.53 11.19
CA ALA A 133 5.18 -3.76 10.85
C ALA A 133 6.60 -3.46 10.37
N ASP A 134 7.53 -4.39 10.59
CA ASP A 134 8.91 -4.27 10.11
C ASP A 134 9.06 -4.42 8.59
N SER A 135 8.04 -4.95 7.91
CA SER A 135 7.98 -4.99 6.44
C SER A 135 6.55 -5.05 5.94
N PHE A 136 6.35 -4.78 4.65
CA PHE A 136 5.07 -4.98 3.99
C PHE A 136 4.62 -6.44 4.04
N GLU A 137 5.53 -7.40 3.89
CA GLU A 137 5.21 -8.82 4.07
C GLU A 137 4.64 -9.12 5.46
N VAL A 138 5.29 -8.64 6.52
CA VAL A 138 4.83 -8.88 7.91
C VAL A 138 3.45 -8.26 8.13
N LEU A 139 3.23 -7.04 7.63
CA LEU A 139 1.91 -6.40 7.68
C LEU A 139 0.83 -7.30 7.07
N ILE A 140 1.07 -7.86 5.89
CA ILE A 140 0.11 -8.74 5.24
C ILE A 140 -0.03 -10.06 6.00
N GLU A 141 1.06 -10.70 6.44
CA GLU A 141 0.97 -11.96 7.21
C GLU A 141 0.12 -11.83 8.48
N GLU A 142 0.18 -10.68 9.18
CA GLU A 142 -0.55 -10.45 10.44
C GLU A 142 -2.04 -10.08 10.24
N ASN A 143 -2.39 -9.52 9.08
CA ASN A 143 -3.74 -9.00 8.81
C ASN A 143 -4.54 -9.87 7.82
N PHE A 144 -3.89 -10.70 7.01
CA PHE A 144 -4.55 -11.51 6.00
C PHE A 144 -5.06 -12.85 6.55
N TYR A 145 -6.39 -13.02 6.51
CA TYR A 145 -7.07 -14.26 6.88
C TYR A 145 -7.92 -14.75 5.71
N GLU A 146 -7.78 -16.04 5.37
CA GLU A 146 -8.65 -16.67 4.39
C GLU A 146 -10.04 -16.93 4.97
N TRP A 147 -11.08 -16.41 4.31
CA TRP A 147 -12.48 -16.69 4.61
C TRP A 147 -13.20 -17.36 3.45
#